data_AF-A0A8D8F8Y7-F1
#
_entry.id   AF-A0A8D8F8Y7-F1
#
_cell.length_a   1.000
_cell.length_b   1.000
_cell.length_c   1.000
_cell.angle_alpha   90.00
_cell.angle_beta   90.00
_cell.angle_gamma   90.00
#
_symmetry.space_group_name_H-M   'P 1'
#
loop_
_entity.id
_entity.type
_entity.pdbx_description
1 polymer ?
#
loop_
_entity_poly.entity_id
_entity_poly.type
_entity_poly.pdbx_seq_one_letter_code
_entity_poly.pdbx_strand_id
1 'polypeptide(L)'
;MTINAIVKLVAFIVVHSCCTESTTTSSDSGAAQQLSHFNVDSAPDKMSTPDFDQYLGSYIADGERIALILDYDGTLAEITAHPNLTQMTPQMKSTLQNIANSGKAFVAVISGRDVYGVKEKIGIENIVYSGNHGLEVLYPDGTKH
;
A
#
# COMPACT_ATOMS: atom_id res chain seq x y z
N MET A 1 -23.95 18.17 -11.86
CA MET A 1 -22.67 18.79 -12.22
C MET A 1 -21.59 17.81 -11.88
N THR A 2 -21.16 17.05 -12.87
CA THR A 2 -20.18 15.96 -12.75
C THR A 2 -18.82 16.55 -13.08
N ILE A 3 -17.93 16.67 -12.09
CA ILE A 3 -16.55 17.11 -12.31
C ILE A 3 -15.59 16.23 -11.51
N ASN A 4 -14.79 15.50 -12.28
CA ASN A 4 -13.44 15.00 -11.99
C ASN A 4 -13.26 13.80 -11.07
N ALA A 5 -13.43 12.62 -11.69
CA ALA A 5 -12.51 11.51 -11.50
C ALA A 5 -11.08 11.97 -11.85
N ILE A 6 -10.34 12.47 -10.86
CA ILE A 6 -8.88 12.39 -10.93
C ILE A 6 -8.57 10.98 -10.47
N VAL A 7 -8.28 10.09 -11.43
CA VAL A 7 -7.54 8.86 -11.14
C VAL A 7 -6.17 9.32 -10.67
N LYS A 8 -6.03 9.54 -9.36
CA LYS A 8 -4.75 9.86 -8.76
C LYS A 8 -3.92 8.59 -8.81
N LEU A 9 -2.84 8.69 -9.56
CA LEU A 9 -1.94 7.61 -9.92
C LEU A 9 -1.56 6.76 -8.69
N VAL A 10 -2.13 5.56 -8.59
CA VAL A 10 -1.53 4.50 -7.78
C VAL A 10 -0.38 3.95 -8.62
N ALA A 11 0.85 4.30 -8.26
CA ALA A 11 2.02 3.76 -8.93
C ALA A 11 2.39 2.44 -8.23
N PHE A 12 2.01 1.33 -8.86
CA PHE A 12 2.62 0.03 -8.56
C PHE A 12 3.94 -0.04 -9.31
N ILE A 13 5.05 -0.09 -8.58
CA ILE A 13 6.35 -0.37 -9.17
C ILE A 13 6.74 -1.77 -8.74
N VAL A 14 6.86 -2.68 -9.70
CA VAL A 14 7.42 -4.01 -9.45
C VAL A 14 8.93 -3.86 -9.46
N VAL A 15 9.57 -4.04 -8.30
CA VAL A 15 11.03 -3.94 -8.18
C VAL A 15 11.60 -5.33 -8.45
N HIS A 16 12.16 -5.52 -9.64
CA HIS A 16 12.92 -6.72 -9.94
C HIS A 16 14.14 -6.76 -9.02
N SER A 17 14.16 -7.75 -8.12
CA SER A 17 15.34 -8.00 -7.31
C SER A 17 16.42 -8.58 -8.24
N CYS A 18 17.36 -7.76 -8.69
CA CYS A 18 18.53 -8.26 -9.41
C CYS A 18 19.29 -9.22 -8.47
N CYS A 19 19.55 -10.43 -8.97
CA CYS A 19 19.99 -11.59 -8.19
C CYS A 19 21.26 -11.32 -7.35
N THR A 20 21.25 -11.81 -6.12
CA THR A 20 22.46 -12.26 -5.44
C THR A 20 22.27 -13.74 -5.12
N GLU A 21 23.04 -14.60 -5.79
CA GLU A 21 23.11 -16.04 -5.51
C GLU A 21 23.87 -16.29 -4.20
N SER A 22 23.32 -17.18 -3.36
CA SER A 22 24.04 -18.37 -2.91
C SER A 22 23.10 -19.33 -2.16
N THR A 23 23.05 -20.55 -2.69
CA THR A 23 22.56 -21.85 -2.20
C THR A 23 22.51 -22.09 -0.69
N THR A 24 21.45 -22.74 -0.20
CA THR A 24 21.44 -24.17 0.22
C THR A 24 20.05 -24.64 0.70
N THR A 25 19.85 -25.95 0.57
CA THR A 25 18.66 -26.80 0.72
C THR A 25 18.13 -26.98 2.16
N SER A 26 16.80 -27.02 2.35
CA SER A 26 16.07 -28.16 2.95
C SER A 26 14.56 -27.92 3.04
N SER A 27 13.83 -28.99 2.77
CA SER A 27 12.40 -29.23 3.00
C SER A 27 11.89 -28.76 4.35
N ASP A 28 10.67 -28.21 4.41
CA ASP A 28 9.63 -28.71 5.30
C ASP A 28 8.23 -28.18 4.94
N SER A 29 7.28 -29.10 5.02
CA SER A 29 5.86 -28.97 4.73
C SER A 29 5.09 -28.37 5.91
N GLY A 30 4.16 -27.47 5.59
CA GLY A 30 2.89 -27.34 6.31
C GLY A 30 2.82 -26.28 7.41
N ALA A 31 2.15 -25.17 7.10
CA ALA A 31 1.28 -24.44 8.03
C ALA A 31 0.45 -23.38 7.26
N ALA A 32 -0.34 -23.82 6.27
CA ALA A 32 -1.43 -23.00 5.74
C ALA A 32 -2.70 -23.37 6.52
N GLN A 33 -2.90 -22.76 7.70
CA GLN A 33 -4.23 -22.77 8.29
C GLN A 33 -4.48 -21.53 9.17
N GLN A 34 -5.59 -20.87 8.81
CA GLN A 34 -6.48 -20.09 9.66
C GLN A 34 -6.35 -18.56 9.67
N LEU A 35 -6.88 -17.95 8.60
CA LEU A 35 -7.56 -16.64 8.68
C LEU A 35 -8.87 -16.68 7.87
N SER A 36 -9.68 -17.72 8.07
CA SER A 36 -11.10 -17.69 7.70
C SER A 36 -11.86 -17.03 8.84
N HIS A 37 -12.16 -15.73 8.75
CA HIS A 37 -13.33 -15.03 9.33
C HIS A 37 -13.23 -13.50 9.09
N PHE A 38 -12.84 -13.06 7.89
CA PHE A 38 -13.20 -11.72 7.42
C PHE A 38 -14.32 -11.89 6.40
N ASN A 39 -15.52 -11.48 6.77
CA ASN A 39 -16.68 -11.52 5.88
C ASN A 39 -16.56 -10.36 4.89
N VAL A 40 -16.20 -10.64 3.64
CA VAL A 40 -15.90 -9.64 2.60
C VAL A 40 -17.16 -9.18 1.84
N ASP A 41 -18.32 -9.77 2.17
CA ASP A 41 -19.49 -9.89 1.28
C ASP A 41 -20.43 -8.68 1.17
N SER A 42 -20.07 -7.48 1.66
CA SER A 42 -21.00 -6.34 1.67
C SER A 42 -20.51 -5.04 1.01
N ALA A 43 -19.49 -5.11 0.14
CA ALA A 43 -19.15 -3.98 -0.73
C ALA A 43 -19.42 -4.34 -2.21
N PRO A 44 -20.22 -3.56 -2.95
CA PRO A 44 -20.69 -3.90 -4.31
C PRO A 44 -19.63 -3.81 -5.42
N ASP A 45 -18.34 -3.70 -5.08
CA ASP A 45 -17.26 -3.52 -6.06
C ASP A 45 -15.90 -3.97 -5.49
N LYS A 46 -15.78 -5.26 -5.16
CA LYS A 46 -14.49 -5.87 -4.75
C LYS A 46 -14.05 -6.84 -5.83
N MET A 47 -12.96 -6.49 -6.51
CA MET A 47 -12.24 -7.35 -7.44
C MET A 47 -11.94 -8.69 -6.75
N SER A 48 -12.38 -9.78 -7.37
CA SER A 48 -12.19 -11.14 -6.84
C SER A 48 -10.75 -11.61 -7.05
N THR A 49 -10.28 -12.63 -6.33
CA THR A 49 -8.91 -13.15 -6.51
C THR A 49 -8.61 -13.63 -7.94
N PRO A 50 -9.56 -14.26 -8.69
CA PRO A 50 -9.35 -14.58 -10.10
C PRO A 50 -9.12 -13.34 -11.00
N ASP A 51 -9.77 -12.22 -10.68
CA ASP A 51 -9.60 -10.99 -11.44
C ASP A 51 -8.18 -10.42 -11.23
N PHE A 52 -7.65 -10.51 -10.01
CA PHE A 52 -6.31 -10.01 -9.68
C PHE A 52 -5.21 -10.73 -10.49
N ASP A 53 -5.25 -12.06 -10.51
CA ASP A 53 -4.30 -12.87 -11.27
C ASP A 53 -4.40 -12.59 -12.77
N GLN A 54 -5.62 -12.38 -13.28
CA GLN A 54 -5.84 -12.03 -14.67
C GLN A 54 -5.26 -10.65 -15.05
N TYR A 55 -5.40 -9.65 -14.19
CA TYR A 55 -4.94 -8.28 -14.49
C TYR A 55 -3.46 -8.06 -14.20
N LEU A 56 -2.93 -8.65 -13.13
CA LEU A 56 -1.58 -8.36 -12.63
C LEU A 56 -0.61 -9.54 -12.74
N GLY A 57 -1.09 -10.78 -12.95
CA GLY A 57 -0.25 -11.96 -12.97
C GLY A 57 0.82 -11.98 -14.08
N SER A 58 0.67 -11.17 -15.11
CA SER A 58 1.71 -10.98 -16.15
C SER A 58 2.77 -9.94 -15.79
N TYR A 59 2.51 -9.09 -14.79
CA TYR A 59 3.40 -8.02 -14.35
C TYR A 59 4.13 -8.34 -13.05
N ILE A 60 3.59 -9.27 -12.25
CA ILE A 60 4.13 -9.64 -10.94
C ILE A 60 4.47 -11.13 -11.00
N ALA A 61 5.76 -11.46 -11.07
CA ALA A 61 6.20 -12.84 -11.02
C ALA A 61 6.31 -13.33 -9.56
N ASP A 62 6.20 -14.66 -9.38
CA ASP A 62 6.40 -15.29 -8.09
C ASP A 62 7.79 -14.97 -7.53
N GLY A 63 7.84 -14.49 -6.29
CA GLY A 63 9.07 -14.14 -5.58
C GLY A 63 9.57 -12.71 -5.81
N GLU A 64 8.89 -11.90 -6.61
CA GLU A 64 9.24 -10.50 -6.79
C GLU A 64 8.86 -9.64 -5.59
N ARG A 65 9.65 -8.59 -5.34
CA ARG A 65 9.36 -7.59 -4.31
C ARG A 65 8.54 -6.46 -4.91
N ILE A 66 7.40 -6.18 -4.31
CA ILE A 66 6.49 -5.14 -4.78
C ILE A 66 6.84 -3.82 -4.09
N ALA A 67 6.87 -2.71 -4.83
CA ALA A 67 6.81 -1.38 -4.26
C ALA A 67 5.43 -0.77 -4.50
N LEU A 68 4.73 -0.50 -3.41
CA LEU A 68 3.41 0.12 -3.38
C LEU A 68 3.56 1.60 -3.05
N ILE A 69 3.36 2.46 -4.05
CA ILE A 69 3.47 3.91 -3.91
C ILE A 69 2.09 4.53 -4.10
N LEU A 70 1.58 5.14 -3.04
CA LEU A 70 0.17 5.55 -2.92
C LEU A 70 0.05 7.06 -2.73
N ASP A 71 -0.95 7.69 -3.33
CA ASP A 71 -1.41 8.99 -2.85
C ASP A 71 -2.27 8.83 -1.58
N TYR A 72 -2.42 9.91 -0.82
CA TYR A 72 -3.33 9.95 0.33
C TYR A 72 -4.73 10.47 -0.05
N ASP A 73 -4.85 11.75 -0.44
CA ASP A 73 -6.13 12.43 -0.59
C ASP A 73 -6.87 11.98 -1.86
N GLY A 74 -8.02 11.35 -1.73
CA GLY A 74 -8.76 10.76 -2.84
C GLY A 74 -8.27 9.39 -3.29
N THR A 75 -7.33 8.79 -2.55
CA THR A 75 -6.85 7.43 -2.79
C THR A 75 -7.02 6.58 -1.53
N LEU A 76 -6.25 6.86 -0.47
CA LEU A 76 -6.37 6.16 0.81
C LEU A 76 -7.49 6.73 1.70
N ALA A 77 -7.85 7.99 1.47
CA ALA A 77 -8.91 8.67 2.18
C ALA A 77 -9.80 9.40 1.18
N GLU A 78 -11.13 9.35 1.37
CA GLU A 78 -12.06 10.00 0.44
C GLU A 78 -11.86 11.53 0.41
N ILE A 79 -12.00 12.14 -0.77
CA ILE A 79 -11.92 13.61 -0.89
C ILE A 79 -13.11 14.23 -0.13
N THR A 80 -12.81 15.09 0.82
CA THR A 80 -13.82 15.83 1.58
C THR A 80 -13.78 17.32 1.24
N ALA A 81 -14.84 18.06 1.61
CA ALA A 81 -14.95 19.49 1.35
C ALA A 81 -13.82 20.33 1.99
N HIS A 82 -13.20 19.82 3.06
CA HIS A 82 -12.07 20.46 3.72
C HIS A 82 -10.96 19.46 3.99
N PRO A 83 -9.69 19.72 3.59
CA PRO A 83 -8.59 18.78 3.78
C PRO A 83 -8.41 18.26 5.21
N ASN A 84 -8.75 19.05 6.23
CA ASN A 84 -8.61 18.60 7.62
C ASN A 84 -9.58 17.47 7.98
N LEU A 85 -10.71 17.36 7.28
CA LEU A 85 -11.73 16.33 7.47
C LEU A 85 -11.41 15.02 6.73
N THR A 86 -10.44 15.03 5.81
CA THR A 86 -10.04 13.82 5.09
C THR A 86 -9.41 12.81 6.06
N GLN A 87 -10.05 11.65 6.21
CA GLN A 87 -9.64 10.58 7.11
C GLN A 87 -9.69 9.24 6.39
N MET A 88 -8.65 8.44 6.58
CA MET A 88 -8.63 7.06 6.13
C MET A 88 -9.55 6.20 7.02
N THR A 89 -10.33 5.31 6.40
CA THR A 89 -11.21 4.42 7.17
C THR A 89 -10.40 3.43 8.00
N PRO A 90 -10.92 2.97 9.16
CA PRO A 90 -10.23 1.95 9.96
C PRO A 90 -9.93 0.67 9.18
N GLN A 91 -10.83 0.29 8.25
CA GLN A 91 -10.64 -0.86 7.38
C GLN A 91 -9.46 -0.66 6.42
N MET A 92 -9.37 0.48 5.73
CA MET A 92 -8.25 0.77 4.83
C MET A 92 -6.93 0.84 5.59
N LYS A 93 -6.93 1.45 6.79
CA LYS A 93 -5.77 1.48 7.68
C LYS A 93 -5.28 0.07 8.01
N SER A 94 -6.19 -0.81 8.41
CA SER A 94 -5.88 -2.21 8.73
C SER A 94 -5.29 -2.94 7.52
N THR A 95 -5.89 -2.77 6.33
CA THR A 95 -5.38 -3.36 5.09
C THR A 95 -3.96 -2.89 4.77
N LEU A 96 -3.73 -1.57 4.78
CA LEU A 96 -2.41 -1.00 4.48
C LEU A 96 -1.36 -1.45 5.51
N GLN A 97 -1.74 -1.54 6.79
CA GLN A 97 -0.87 -2.01 7.86
C GLN A 97 -0.50 -3.49 7.69
N ASN A 98 -1.43 -4.34 7.26
CA ASN A 98 -1.15 -5.74 6.97
C ASN A 98 -0.18 -5.88 5.78
N ILE A 99 -0.35 -5.06 4.73
CA ILE A 99 0.57 -5.05 3.59
C ILE A 99 1.97 -4.62 4.04
N ALA A 100 2.09 -3.52 4.79
CA ALA A 100 3.37 -3.02 5.30
C ALA A 100 4.09 -4.05 6.18
N ASN A 101 3.35 -4.78 7.02
CA ASN A 101 3.91 -5.79 7.92
C ASN A 101 4.18 -7.15 7.26
N SER A 102 3.74 -7.37 6.02
CA SER A 102 3.88 -8.67 5.35
C SER A 102 5.33 -9.02 5.00
N GLY A 103 6.22 -8.01 4.93
CA GLY A 103 7.59 -8.17 4.42
C GLY A 103 7.69 -8.40 2.91
N LYS A 104 6.56 -8.44 2.20
CA LYS A 104 6.49 -8.70 0.75
C LYS A 104 6.43 -7.44 -0.10
N ALA A 105 6.11 -6.30 0.54
CA ALA A 105 5.99 -5.03 -0.14
C ALA A 105 6.77 -3.92 0.58
N PHE A 106 7.51 -3.13 -0.20
CA PHE A 106 7.89 -1.79 0.20
C PHE A 106 6.67 -0.88 0.07
N VAL A 107 6.37 -0.07 1.07
CA VAL A 107 5.21 0.82 1.06
C VAL A 107 5.66 2.26 1.25
N ALA A 108 5.23 3.14 0.36
CA ALA A 108 5.42 4.57 0.46
C ALA A 108 4.10 5.32 0.20
N VAL A 109 3.87 6.38 0.97
CA VAL A 109 2.74 7.29 0.74
C VAL A 109 3.27 8.67 0.37
N ILE A 110 2.89 9.14 -0.81
CA ILE A 110 3.19 10.48 -1.31
C ILE A 110 1.97 11.36 -1.10
N SER A 111 2.15 12.56 -0.57
CA SER A 111 1.05 13.49 -0.33
C SER A 111 1.47 14.94 -0.58
N GLY A 112 0.50 15.77 -0.95
CA GLY A 112 0.66 17.23 -0.95
C GLY A 112 0.72 17.84 0.45
N ARG A 113 0.35 17.09 1.48
CA ARG A 113 0.39 17.52 2.90
C ARG A 113 1.81 17.56 3.43
N ASP A 114 2.02 18.26 4.54
CA ASP A 114 3.27 18.18 5.28
C ASP A 114 3.54 16.74 5.75
N VAL A 115 4.82 16.35 5.81
CA VAL A 115 5.19 14.94 6.04
C VAL A 115 4.72 14.42 7.40
N TYR A 116 4.68 15.27 8.42
CA TYR A 116 4.20 14.89 9.75
C TYR A 116 2.68 14.82 9.83
N GLY A 117 1.97 15.69 9.12
CA GLY A 117 0.50 15.71 9.04
C GLY A 117 -0.05 14.51 8.29
N VAL A 118 0.61 14.07 7.20
CA VAL A 118 0.23 12.80 6.55
C VAL A 118 0.59 11.59 7.42
N LYS A 119 1.74 11.60 8.12
CA LYS A 119 2.10 10.56 9.09
C LYS A 119 1.08 10.48 10.22
N GLU A 120 0.64 11.59 10.78
CA GLU A 120 -0.37 11.64 11.85
C GLU A 120 -1.71 11.05 11.39
N LYS A 121 -2.15 11.40 10.18
CA LYS A 121 -3.41 10.88 9.62
C LYS A 121 -3.39 9.38 9.35
N ILE A 122 -2.25 8.83 8.93
CA ILE A 122 -2.13 7.40 8.62
C ILE A 122 -1.77 6.60 9.87
N GLY A 123 -0.73 7.01 10.58
CA GLY A 123 -0.25 6.40 11.83
C GLY A 123 0.08 4.93 11.68
N ILE A 124 0.85 4.58 10.64
CA ILE A 124 1.39 3.24 10.40
C ILE A 124 2.92 3.37 10.43
N GLU A 125 3.56 2.60 11.30
CA GLU A 125 5.01 2.52 11.32
C GLU A 125 5.52 1.58 10.22
N ASN A 126 6.82 1.61 9.91
CA ASN A 126 7.47 0.77 8.87
C ASN A 126 7.08 1.10 7.42
N ILE A 127 6.58 2.31 7.14
CA ILE A 127 6.37 2.80 5.77
C ILE A 127 7.11 4.13 5.56
N VAL A 128 7.38 4.46 4.30
CA VAL A 128 7.96 5.76 3.93
C VAL A 128 6.84 6.78 3.73
N TYR A 129 7.01 7.97 4.28
CA TYR A 129 6.11 9.10 4.03
C TYR A 129 6.83 10.14 3.19
N SER A 130 6.17 10.65 2.17
CA SER A 130 6.62 11.79 1.41
C SER A 130 5.58 12.90 1.43
N GLY A 131 5.97 14.06 1.95
CA GLY A 131 5.11 15.23 2.10
C GLY A 131 5.49 16.35 1.14
N ASN A 132 4.75 17.45 1.19
CA ASN A 132 4.94 18.67 0.40
C ASN A 132 5.12 18.36 -1.09
N HIS A 133 4.27 17.48 -1.65
CA HIS A 133 4.31 17.05 -3.04
C HIS A 133 5.62 16.34 -3.46
N GLY A 134 6.27 15.65 -2.53
CA GLY A 134 7.53 14.93 -2.82
C GLY A 134 8.79 15.65 -2.33
N LEU A 135 8.66 16.87 -1.81
CA LEU A 135 9.81 17.69 -1.39
C LEU A 135 10.45 17.21 -0.09
N GLU A 136 9.67 16.54 0.77
CA GLU A 136 10.16 15.99 2.03
C GLU A 136 9.93 14.48 2.06
N VAL A 137 10.88 13.72 2.60
CA VAL A 137 10.75 12.27 2.79
C VAL A 137 11.14 11.89 4.20
N LEU A 138 10.25 11.18 4.89
CA LEU A 138 10.45 10.61 6.22
C LEU A 138 10.51 9.08 6.11
N TYR A 139 11.65 8.51 6.50
CA TYR A 139 11.89 7.08 6.51
C TYR A 139 11.45 6.43 7.84
N PRO A 140 11.23 5.10 7.86
CA PRO A 140 10.85 4.38 9.07
C PRO A 140 11.81 4.53 10.25
N ASP A 141 13.10 4.74 9.98
CA ASP A 141 14.13 4.97 10.99
C ASP A 141 14.09 6.38 11.60
N GLY A 142 13.18 7.25 11.13
CA GLY A 142 13.05 8.63 11.54
C GLY A 142 13.90 9.62 10.75
N THR A 143 14.73 9.14 9.81
CA THR A 143 15.54 10.01 8.95
C THR A 143 14.63 10.83 8.05
N LYS A 144 14.89 12.15 7.97
CA LYS A 144 14.15 13.09 7.12
C LYS A 144 15.09 13.76 6.11
N HIS A 145 14.66 13.79 4.85
CA HIS A 145 15.29 14.53 3.75
C HIS A 145 14.35 15.60 3.20
#